data_AF-A0AAJ5E3I3-F1
#
_entry.id   AF-A0AAJ5E3I3-F1
#
_cell.length_a   1.000
_cell.length_b   1.000
_cell.length_c   1.000
_cell.angle_alpha   90.00
_cell.angle_beta   90.00
_cell.angle_gamma   90.00
#
_symmetry.space_group_name_H-M   'P 1'
#
loop_
_entity.id
_entity.type
_entity.pdbx_description
1 polymer ?
#
loop_
_entity_poly.entity_id
_entity_poly.type
_entity_poly.pdbx_seq_one_letter_code
_entity_poly.pdbx_strand_id
1 'polypeptide(L)'
;MLEHSQMAVSAPSGAPQHWHDIDWWRVQRNVRAMQIRIAKACREGNWRRMKTLQRMLTRSRSARYLAVRRVTENQGKRTAGVDRVLWDTPDAKWKAANGLKRHGYKPRPLRRVFIPKSNGKERPLGIPTMTDRAMQALYLLALAPIAETTGDPNSYGFRIERSTADAMGQLFVCLSKKVSAQWVLEADIKGCFDHINHDWLIANVPTDKVVLRKWLKAGVIHKGQLQATDAGTPQGGIISPTLANLVLDGL
;
A
#
# COMPACT_ATOMS: atom_id res chain seq x y z
N MET A 1 -38.45 28.18 -39.89
CA MET A 1 -37.87 28.72 -38.65
C MET A 1 -38.15 27.70 -37.55
N LEU A 2 -37.26 26.71 -37.39
CA LEU A 2 -37.38 25.66 -36.39
C LEU A 2 -36.22 25.87 -35.41
N GLU A 3 -36.53 26.40 -34.23
CA GLU A 3 -35.55 26.52 -33.15
C GLU A 3 -35.29 25.15 -32.54
N HIS A 4 -34.07 24.66 -32.70
CA HIS A 4 -33.57 23.52 -31.96
C HIS A 4 -33.36 23.92 -30.50
N SER A 5 -34.27 23.50 -29.63
CA SER A 5 -34.07 23.48 -28.19
C SER A 5 -32.93 22.52 -27.84
N GLN A 6 -31.75 23.07 -27.54
CA GLN A 6 -30.66 22.31 -26.93
C GLN A 6 -31.04 21.99 -25.48
N MET A 7 -31.35 20.73 -25.22
CA MET A 7 -31.47 20.22 -23.86
C MET A 7 -30.12 20.32 -23.16
N ALA A 8 -30.01 21.24 -22.21
CA ALA A 8 -28.88 21.33 -21.30
C ALA A 8 -28.83 20.06 -20.42
N VAL A 9 -27.88 19.18 -20.72
CA VAL A 9 -27.56 18.03 -19.87
C VAL A 9 -26.87 18.58 -18.63
N SER A 10 -27.59 18.59 -17.50
CA SER A 10 -27.08 19.00 -16.20
C SER A 10 -25.93 18.07 -15.76
N ALA A 11 -24.70 18.56 -15.84
CA ALA A 11 -23.53 17.90 -15.26
C ALA A 11 -23.62 17.98 -13.72
N PRO A 12 -23.30 16.92 -12.96
CA PRO A 12 -23.39 16.98 -11.50
C PRO A 12 -22.38 18.00 -10.96
N SER A 13 -22.89 19.11 -10.42
CA SER A 13 -22.17 20.33 -10.01
C SER A 13 -21.25 20.18 -8.79
N GLY A 14 -20.73 18.98 -8.49
CA GLY A 14 -19.90 18.73 -7.31
C GLY A 14 -18.74 17.75 -7.49
N ALA A 15 -18.44 17.34 -8.73
CA ALA A 15 -17.25 16.54 -9.00
C ALA A 15 -16.06 17.47 -9.33
N PRO A 16 -14.89 17.29 -8.69
CA PRO A 16 -13.71 18.09 -9.03
C PRO A 16 -13.37 17.89 -10.52
N GLN A 17 -12.92 18.96 -11.18
CA GLN A 17 -12.47 18.93 -12.58
C GLN A 17 -10.95 18.93 -12.70
N HIS A 18 -10.26 19.48 -11.70
CA HIS A 18 -8.80 19.56 -11.62
C HIS A 18 -8.30 19.03 -10.27
N TRP A 19 -6.98 18.80 -10.18
CA TRP A 19 -6.34 18.28 -8.96
C TRP A 19 -6.52 19.18 -7.73
N HIS A 20 -6.51 20.50 -7.92
CA HIS A 20 -6.66 21.47 -6.83
C HIS A 20 -8.11 21.63 -6.36
N ASP A 21 -9.10 21.24 -7.17
CA ASP A 21 -10.53 21.29 -6.83
C ASP A 21 -10.94 20.17 -5.88
N ILE A 22 -10.03 19.23 -5.58
CA ILE A 22 -10.33 18.05 -4.76
C ILE A 22 -10.52 18.48 -3.30
N ASP A 23 -11.75 18.35 -2.81
CA ASP A 23 -12.06 18.40 -1.38
C ASP A 23 -11.45 17.17 -0.67
N TRP A 24 -10.28 17.39 -0.08
CA TRP A 24 -9.52 16.36 0.62
C TRP A 24 -10.21 15.84 1.88
N TRP A 25 -10.97 16.70 2.57
CA TRP A 25 -11.70 16.29 3.76
C TRP A 25 -12.78 15.28 3.39
N ARG A 26 -13.57 15.59 2.35
CA ARG A 26 -14.59 14.67 1.83
C ARG A 26 -13.98 13.38 1.30
N VAL A 27 -12.86 13.47 0.59
CA VAL A 27 -12.11 12.28 0.11
C VAL A 27 -11.69 11.38 1.27
N GLN A 28 -11.05 11.94 2.30
CA GLN A 28 -10.58 11.19 3.46
C GLN A 28 -11.75 10.60 4.25
N ARG A 29 -12.82 11.37 4.48
CA ARG A 29 -14.03 10.91 5.15
C ARG A 29 -14.65 9.71 4.43
N ASN A 30 -14.78 9.77 3.10
CA ASN A 30 -15.33 8.68 2.29
C ASN A 30 -14.47 7.41 2.39
N VAL A 31 -13.15 7.54 2.26
CA VAL A 31 -12.23 6.40 2.37
C VAL A 31 -12.30 5.81 3.78
N ARG A 32 -12.23 6.63 4.83
CA ARG A 32 -12.29 6.18 6.23
C ARG A 32 -13.59 5.46 6.54
N ALA A 33 -14.73 5.98 6.07
CA ALA A 33 -16.03 5.32 6.25
C ALA A 33 -16.06 3.92 5.62
N MET A 34 -15.46 3.74 4.43
CA MET A 34 -15.33 2.43 3.81
C MET A 34 -14.36 1.52 4.57
N GLN A 35 -13.23 2.05 5.04
CA GLN A 35 -12.25 1.30 5.84
C GLN A 35 -12.86 0.78 7.14
N ILE A 36 -13.66 1.59 7.85
CA ILE A 36 -14.40 1.16 9.05
C ILE A 36 -15.35 0.00 8.72
N ARG A 37 -16.06 0.07 7.59
CA ARG A 37 -16.96 -1.01 7.14
C ARG A 37 -16.19 -2.29 6.79
N ILE A 38 -15.00 -2.17 6.20
CA ILE A 38 -14.11 -3.31 5.91
C ILE A 38 -13.65 -3.95 7.21
N ALA A 39 -13.15 -3.16 8.17
CA ALA A 39 -12.73 -3.65 9.48
C ALA A 39 -13.87 -4.33 10.23
N LYS A 40 -15.07 -3.73 10.24
CA LYS A 40 -16.28 -4.32 10.85
C LYS A 40 -16.64 -5.66 10.21
N ALA A 41 -16.67 -5.75 8.88
CA ALA A 41 -16.95 -7.00 8.18
C ALA A 41 -15.88 -8.07 8.43
N CYS A 42 -14.61 -7.66 8.60
CA CYS A 42 -13.51 -8.57 8.96
C CYS A 42 -13.70 -9.12 10.38
N ARG A 43 -14.00 -8.26 11.36
CA ARG A 43 -14.26 -8.64 12.76
C ARG A 43 -15.45 -9.59 12.90
N GLU A 44 -16.48 -9.39 12.09
CA GLU A 44 -17.68 -10.25 12.05
C GLU A 44 -17.46 -11.56 11.27
N GLY A 45 -16.27 -11.82 10.72
CA GLY A 45 -16.01 -13.00 9.89
C GLY A 45 -16.75 -13.01 8.55
N ASN A 46 -17.35 -11.89 8.13
CA ASN A 46 -18.10 -11.79 6.88
C ASN A 46 -17.18 -11.52 5.68
N TRP A 47 -16.43 -12.55 5.30
CA TRP A 47 -15.41 -12.50 4.24
C TRP A 47 -15.97 -12.09 2.87
N ARG A 48 -17.22 -12.47 2.54
CA ARG A 48 -17.88 -12.09 1.28
C ARG A 48 -18.15 -10.58 1.23
N ARG A 49 -18.70 -10.01 2.31
CA ARG A 49 -18.95 -8.56 2.42
C ARG A 49 -17.65 -7.77 2.41
N MET A 50 -16.65 -8.23 3.17
CA MET A 50 -15.31 -7.63 3.20
C MET A 50 -14.71 -7.52 1.79
N LYS A 51 -14.67 -8.63 1.01
CA LYS A 51 -14.15 -8.63 -0.37
C LYS A 51 -14.94 -7.71 -1.30
N THR A 52 -16.25 -7.57 -1.10
CA THR A 52 -17.06 -6.61 -1.87
C THR A 52 -16.70 -5.17 -1.55
N LEU A 53 -16.53 -4.83 -0.26
CA LEU A 53 -16.13 -3.50 0.16
C LEU A 53 -14.74 -3.11 -0.32
N GLN A 54 -13.76 -4.04 -0.31
CA GLN A 54 -12.44 -3.80 -0.91
C GLN A 54 -12.54 -3.47 -2.40
N ARG A 55 -13.35 -4.24 -3.15
CA ARG A 55 -13.58 -4.00 -4.59
C ARG A 55 -14.27 -2.67 -4.85
N MET A 56 -15.19 -2.25 -3.97
CA MET A 56 -15.82 -0.93 -4.08
C MET A 56 -14.82 0.18 -3.77
N LEU A 57 -13.99 0.02 -2.72
CA LEU A 57 -13.03 1.03 -2.30
C LEU A 57 -11.97 1.26 -3.39
N THR A 58 -11.38 0.19 -3.91
CA THR A 58 -10.38 0.27 -4.98
C THR A 58 -10.90 0.86 -6.29
N ARG A 59 -12.22 0.89 -6.52
CA ARG A 59 -12.84 1.53 -7.68
C ARG A 59 -13.30 2.97 -7.42
N SER A 60 -13.33 3.41 -6.16
CA SER A 60 -13.77 4.75 -5.77
C SER A 60 -12.83 5.83 -6.29
N ARG A 61 -13.38 6.97 -6.72
CA ARG A 61 -12.59 8.17 -7.07
C ARG A 61 -11.80 8.67 -5.86
N SER A 62 -12.42 8.73 -4.68
CA SER A 62 -11.76 9.18 -3.45
C SER A 62 -10.53 8.35 -3.11
N ALA A 63 -10.60 7.02 -3.25
CA ALA A 63 -9.46 6.15 -2.98
C ALA A 63 -8.32 6.35 -3.99
N ARG A 64 -8.65 6.54 -5.28
CA ARG A 64 -7.66 6.81 -6.33
C ARG A 64 -6.96 8.16 -6.12
N TYR A 65 -7.71 9.20 -5.76
CA TYR A 65 -7.15 10.52 -5.45
C TYR A 65 -6.22 10.45 -4.25
N LEU A 66 -6.64 9.78 -3.18
CA LEU A 66 -5.82 9.63 -1.98
C LEU A 66 -4.55 8.80 -2.24
N ALA A 67 -4.65 7.75 -3.07
CA ALA A 67 -3.51 6.94 -3.46
C ALA A 67 -2.48 7.75 -4.27
N VAL A 68 -2.92 8.55 -5.25
CA VAL A 68 -2.02 9.44 -6.01
C VAL A 68 -1.41 10.50 -5.10
N ARG A 69 -2.20 11.12 -4.24
CA ARG A 69 -1.72 12.12 -3.28
C ARG A 69 -0.60 11.57 -2.42
N ARG A 70 -0.79 10.37 -1.85
CA ARG A 70 0.20 9.69 -1.01
C ARG A 70 1.53 9.46 -1.73
N VAL A 71 1.53 9.19 -3.04
CA VAL A 71 2.76 8.96 -3.80
C VAL A 71 3.43 10.24 -4.29
N THR A 72 2.66 11.31 -4.48
CA THR A 72 3.17 12.60 -4.98
C THR A 72 3.58 13.57 -3.87
N GLU A 73 3.17 13.32 -2.62
CA GLU A 73 3.45 14.20 -1.47
C GLU A 73 4.42 13.58 -0.46
N ASN A 74 4.92 12.36 -0.71
CA ASN A 74 5.91 11.73 0.14
C ASN A 74 7.35 12.21 -0.17
N GLN A 75 8.29 11.88 0.70
CA GLN A 75 9.72 12.19 0.52
C GLN A 75 10.29 11.57 -0.77
N GLY A 76 9.78 10.39 -1.16
CA GLY A 76 10.19 9.67 -2.37
C GLY A 76 9.58 10.19 -3.68
N LYS A 77 8.85 11.31 -3.67
CA LYS A 77 8.10 11.81 -4.84
C LYS A 77 8.98 12.10 -6.06
N ARG A 78 10.23 12.49 -5.84
CA ARG A 78 11.23 12.81 -6.89
C ARG A 78 12.00 11.60 -7.39
N THR A 79 11.75 10.42 -6.84
CA THR A 79 12.51 9.21 -7.20
C THR A 79 11.73 8.45 -8.26
N ALA A 80 12.18 8.47 -9.51
CA ALA A 80 11.48 7.78 -10.60
C ALA A 80 11.78 6.26 -10.61
N GLY A 81 10.85 5.48 -11.17
CA GLY A 81 11.04 4.04 -11.40
C GLY A 81 11.90 3.76 -12.63
N VAL A 82 11.76 2.55 -13.20
CA VAL A 82 12.46 2.16 -14.45
C VAL A 82 12.04 3.00 -15.66
N ASP A 83 10.84 3.58 -15.61
CA ASP A 83 10.25 4.39 -16.66
C ASP A 83 10.71 5.85 -16.65
N ARG A 84 11.42 6.27 -15.60
CA ARG A 84 11.89 7.65 -15.41
C ARG A 84 10.75 8.70 -15.40
N VAL A 85 9.51 8.29 -15.14
CA VAL A 85 8.34 9.19 -15.10
C VAL A 85 8.07 9.66 -13.67
N LEU A 86 7.79 10.96 -13.53
CA LEU A 86 7.32 11.63 -12.31
C LEU A 86 5.95 12.30 -12.54
N TRP A 87 5.23 12.58 -11.46
CA TRP A 87 3.93 13.27 -11.49
C TRP A 87 4.02 14.60 -10.73
N ASP A 88 4.86 15.50 -11.24
CA ASP A 88 5.18 16.75 -10.55
C ASP A 88 4.14 17.85 -10.79
N THR A 89 3.39 17.79 -11.89
CA THR A 89 2.35 18.77 -12.23
C THR A 89 0.96 18.34 -11.75
N PRO A 90 0.06 19.29 -11.41
CA PRO A 90 -1.33 19.00 -11.08
C PRO A 90 -2.05 18.18 -12.16
N ASP A 91 -1.82 18.49 -13.44
CA ASP A 91 -2.43 17.75 -14.56
C ASP A 91 -1.95 16.31 -14.67
N ALA A 92 -0.65 16.07 -14.44
CA ALA A 92 -0.11 14.71 -14.39
C ALA A 92 -0.75 13.90 -13.26
N LYS A 93 -0.91 14.50 -12.07
CA LYS A 93 -1.60 13.87 -10.92
C LYS A 93 -3.06 13.59 -11.23
N TRP A 94 -3.76 14.55 -11.84
CA TRP A 94 -5.15 14.42 -12.25
C TRP A 94 -5.36 13.28 -13.25
N LYS A 95 -4.54 13.25 -14.30
CA LYS A 95 -4.55 12.18 -15.32
C LYS A 95 -4.22 10.83 -14.70
N ALA A 96 -3.22 10.78 -13.83
CA ALA A 96 -2.82 9.56 -13.14
C ALA A 96 -3.96 8.98 -12.28
N ALA A 97 -4.64 9.83 -11.49
CA ALA A 97 -5.69 9.37 -10.60
C ALA A 97 -6.93 8.86 -11.36
N ASN A 98 -7.25 9.50 -12.49
CA ASN A 98 -8.32 9.04 -13.38
C ASN A 98 -7.93 7.80 -14.20
N GLY A 99 -6.64 7.62 -14.48
CA GLY A 99 -6.08 6.45 -15.18
C GLY A 99 -5.85 5.22 -14.30
N LEU A 100 -5.87 5.36 -12.97
CA LEU A 100 -5.64 4.25 -12.04
C LEU A 100 -6.79 3.22 -12.11
N LYS A 101 -6.58 2.13 -12.83
CA LYS A 101 -7.59 1.10 -13.09
C LYS A 101 -7.02 -0.30 -12.92
N ARG A 102 -7.84 -1.24 -12.43
CA ARG A 102 -7.48 -2.67 -12.34
C ARG A 102 -7.34 -3.31 -13.73
N HIS A 103 -8.31 -3.06 -14.62
CA HIS A 103 -8.34 -3.66 -15.94
C HIS A 103 -7.24 -3.06 -16.82
N GLY A 104 -6.52 -3.88 -17.57
CA GLY A 104 -5.36 -3.46 -18.37
C GLY A 104 -4.08 -3.18 -17.57
N TYR A 105 -4.12 -3.21 -16.23
CA TYR A 105 -2.93 -2.95 -15.42
C TYR A 105 -1.88 -4.05 -15.58
N LYS A 106 -0.66 -3.63 -15.93
CA LYS A 106 0.55 -4.45 -16.01
C LYS A 106 1.65 -3.72 -15.24
N PRO A 107 2.12 -4.26 -14.10
CA PRO A 107 3.20 -3.63 -13.37
C PRO A 107 4.49 -3.65 -14.19
N ARG A 108 5.35 -2.66 -13.98
CA ARG A 108 6.69 -2.65 -14.55
C ARG A 108 7.69 -3.24 -13.56
N PRO A 109 8.82 -3.80 -14.05
CA PRO A 109 9.91 -4.23 -13.17
C PRO A 109 10.39 -3.08 -12.28
N LEU A 110 10.86 -3.42 -11.08
CA LEU A 110 11.40 -2.42 -10.16
C LEU A 110 12.80 -1.97 -10.60
N ARG A 111 13.17 -0.73 -10.28
CA ARG A 111 14.52 -0.23 -10.52
C ARG A 111 15.40 -0.54 -9.30
N ARG A 112 16.46 -1.35 -9.46
CA ARG A 112 17.38 -1.65 -8.37
C ARG A 112 18.28 -0.44 -8.07
N VAL A 113 18.34 -0.06 -6.80
CA VAL A 113 19.27 0.93 -6.23
C VAL A 113 19.88 0.35 -4.96
N PHE A 114 21.13 0.66 -4.68
CA PHE A 114 21.82 0.25 -3.46
C PHE A 114 21.92 1.44 -2.52
N ILE A 115 21.55 1.22 -1.26
CA ILE A 115 21.70 2.22 -0.19
C ILE A 115 22.85 1.76 0.71
N PRO A 116 23.90 2.56 0.89
CA PRO A 116 25.00 2.21 1.78
C PRO A 116 24.51 2.13 3.23
N LYS A 117 24.92 1.10 3.95
CA LYS A 117 24.77 1.01 5.41
C LYS A 117 26.02 1.53 6.10
N SER A 118 25.87 1.92 7.37
CA SER A 118 26.99 2.32 8.24
C SER A 118 28.07 1.25 8.40
N ASN A 119 27.73 -0.03 8.21
CA ASN A 119 28.66 -1.16 8.30
C ASN A 119 29.37 -1.53 6.99
N GLY A 120 29.33 -0.66 5.97
CA GLY A 120 29.97 -0.87 4.67
C GLY A 120 29.25 -1.85 3.74
N LYS A 121 28.19 -2.55 4.20
CA LYS A 121 27.33 -3.37 3.34
C LYS A 121 26.30 -2.49 2.64
N GLU A 122 25.79 -2.94 1.51
CA GLU A 122 24.70 -2.24 0.81
C GLU A 122 23.35 -2.92 1.03
N ARG A 123 22.28 -2.13 1.10
CA ARG A 123 20.90 -2.60 1.11
C ARG A 123 20.32 -2.48 -0.31
N PRO A 124 19.91 -3.58 -0.96
CA PRO A 124 19.25 -3.50 -2.25
C PRO A 124 17.81 -2.99 -2.07
N LEU A 125 17.46 -1.90 -2.74
CA LEU A 125 16.12 -1.33 -2.80
C LEU A 125 15.56 -1.46 -4.23
N GLY A 126 14.33 -1.91 -4.36
CA GLY A 126 13.57 -1.90 -5.61
C GLY A 126 12.62 -0.71 -5.62
N ILE A 127 12.83 0.24 -6.52
CA ILE A 127 11.97 1.42 -6.65
C ILE A 127 10.91 1.14 -7.73
N PRO A 128 9.62 1.05 -7.39
CA PRO A 128 8.56 0.88 -8.38
C PRO A 128 8.29 2.20 -9.14
N THR A 129 7.60 2.10 -10.28
CA THR A 129 7.12 3.27 -11.02
C THR A 129 6.10 4.08 -10.20
N MET A 130 5.81 5.32 -10.60
CA MET A 130 4.75 6.12 -9.95
C MET A 130 3.40 5.42 -10.03
N THR A 131 3.07 4.84 -11.19
CA THR A 131 1.85 4.06 -11.39
C THR A 131 1.78 2.86 -10.47
N ASP A 132 2.88 2.11 -10.33
CA ASP A 132 2.92 0.92 -9.47
C ASP A 132 2.82 1.29 -7.98
N ARG A 133 3.50 2.36 -7.55
CA ARG A 133 3.35 2.89 -6.20
C ARG A 133 1.92 3.34 -5.91
N ALA A 134 1.27 4.01 -6.86
CA ALA A 134 -0.11 4.46 -6.70
C ALA A 134 -1.08 3.27 -6.63
N MET A 135 -0.88 2.23 -7.45
CA MET A 135 -1.65 1.00 -7.36
C MET A 135 -1.42 0.31 -6.01
N GLN A 136 -0.18 0.18 -5.56
CA GLN A 136 0.12 -0.38 -4.23
C GLN A 136 -0.54 0.44 -3.11
N ALA A 137 -0.48 1.77 -3.16
CA ALA A 137 -1.14 2.65 -2.20
C ALA A 137 -2.67 2.49 -2.22
N LEU A 138 -3.28 2.35 -3.40
CA LEU A 138 -4.72 2.12 -3.56
C LEU A 138 -5.18 0.81 -2.92
N TYR A 139 -4.46 -0.28 -3.17
CA TYR A 139 -4.76 -1.58 -2.56
C TYR A 139 -4.41 -1.62 -1.08
N LEU A 140 -3.38 -0.89 -0.64
CA LEU A 140 -3.07 -0.72 0.77
C LEU A 140 -4.23 -0.07 1.54
N LEU A 141 -4.93 0.93 0.96
CA LEU A 141 -6.12 1.51 1.60
C LEU A 141 -7.20 0.44 1.91
N ALA A 142 -7.31 -0.59 1.07
CA ALA A 142 -8.26 -1.69 1.24
C ALA A 142 -7.73 -2.84 2.10
N LEU A 143 -6.41 -3.01 2.19
CA LEU A 143 -5.78 -4.08 2.97
C LEU A 143 -5.52 -3.66 4.43
N ALA A 144 -5.12 -2.41 4.66
CA ALA A 144 -4.75 -1.90 5.98
C ALA A 144 -5.83 -2.12 7.07
N PRO A 145 -7.14 -1.92 6.82
CA PRO A 145 -8.16 -2.17 7.85
C PRO A 145 -8.25 -3.64 8.27
N ILE A 146 -7.89 -4.55 7.36
CA ILE A 146 -7.87 -5.99 7.64
C ILE A 146 -6.64 -6.33 8.47
N ALA A 147 -5.47 -5.91 8.00
CA ALA A 147 -4.21 -6.11 8.72
C ALA A 147 -4.26 -5.55 10.15
N GLU A 148 -4.90 -4.39 10.35
CA GLU A 148 -5.06 -3.82 11.69
C GLU A 148 -6.08 -4.58 12.55
N THR A 149 -7.08 -5.22 11.94
CA THR A 149 -8.08 -6.01 12.68
C THR A 149 -7.54 -7.38 13.09
N THR A 150 -6.67 -7.98 12.27
CA THR A 150 -6.13 -9.33 12.50
C THR A 150 -4.74 -9.34 13.12
N GLY A 151 -4.04 -8.20 13.12
CA GLY A 151 -2.65 -8.12 13.54
C GLY A 151 -2.46 -8.19 15.05
N ASP A 152 -1.29 -8.70 15.46
CA ASP A 152 -0.99 -8.98 16.87
C ASP A 152 -0.98 -7.69 17.73
N PRO A 153 -1.61 -7.65 18.92
CA PRO A 153 -1.61 -6.48 19.79
C PRO A 153 -0.22 -5.95 20.20
N ASN A 154 0.82 -6.79 20.20
CA ASN A 154 2.22 -6.49 20.50
C ASN A 154 3.11 -6.38 19.26
N SER A 155 2.52 -6.36 18.05
CA SER A 155 3.23 -6.01 16.82
C SER A 155 3.20 -4.50 16.59
N TYR A 156 4.36 -3.83 16.62
CA TYR A 156 4.45 -2.36 16.54
C TYR A 156 4.98 -1.85 15.21
N GLY A 157 5.68 -2.68 14.43
CA GLY A 157 6.37 -2.26 13.21
C GLY A 157 5.40 -1.87 12.08
N PHE A 158 5.65 -0.71 11.45
CA PHE A 158 4.97 -0.27 10.22
C PHE A 158 3.44 -0.19 10.29
N ARG A 159 2.87 -0.06 11.49
CA ARG A 159 1.43 0.07 11.71
C ARG A 159 1.03 1.51 11.96
N ILE A 160 -0.22 1.81 11.63
CA ILE A 160 -0.78 3.15 11.79
C ILE A 160 -0.99 3.39 13.29
N GLU A 161 -0.67 4.59 13.77
CA GLU A 161 -0.72 4.97 15.19
C GLU A 161 0.08 4.05 16.14
N ARG A 162 1.16 3.42 15.65
CA ARG A 162 2.10 2.67 16.49
C ARG A 162 3.53 3.10 16.22
N SER A 163 4.34 3.14 17.27
CA SER A 163 5.70 3.64 17.26
C SER A 163 6.65 2.74 18.06
N THR A 164 7.96 3.01 17.95
CA THR A 164 8.96 2.36 18.79
C THR A 164 8.82 2.72 20.27
N ALA A 165 8.22 3.87 20.58
CA ALA A 165 7.92 4.27 21.96
C ALA A 165 6.87 3.36 22.60
N ASP A 166 5.86 2.94 21.84
CA ASP A 166 4.84 2.00 22.33
C ASP A 166 5.44 0.63 22.63
N ALA A 167 6.38 0.17 21.79
CA ALA A 167 7.12 -1.07 22.04
C ALA A 167 7.97 -1.00 23.32
N MET A 168 8.66 0.13 23.55
CA MET A 168 9.41 0.35 24.80
C MET A 168 8.47 0.41 26.02
N GLY A 169 7.31 1.03 25.88
CA GLY A 169 6.29 1.05 26.93
C GLY A 169 5.81 -0.36 27.29
N GLN A 170 5.57 -1.21 26.28
CA GLN A 170 5.20 -2.61 26.51
C GLN A 170 6.30 -3.40 27.20
N LEU A 171 7.56 -3.23 26.78
CA LEU A 171 8.72 -3.85 27.45
C LEU A 171 8.80 -3.43 28.92
N PHE A 172 8.59 -2.15 29.22
CA PHE A 172 8.55 -1.66 30.59
C PHE A 172 7.46 -2.35 31.42
N VAL A 173 6.24 -2.45 30.89
CA VAL A 173 5.13 -3.14 31.58
C VAL A 173 5.43 -4.62 31.82
N CYS A 174 6.07 -5.29 30.86
CA CYS A 174 6.42 -6.72 30.96
C CYS A 174 7.60 -6.99 31.91
N LEU A 175 8.59 -6.10 31.96
CA LEU A 175 9.89 -6.38 32.61
C LEU A 175 10.14 -5.61 33.92
N SER A 176 9.31 -4.64 34.30
CA SER A 176 9.56 -3.78 35.48
C SER A 176 9.13 -4.38 36.82
N LYS A 177 8.42 -5.52 36.84
CA LYS A 177 7.88 -6.10 38.09
C LYS A 177 8.88 -7.08 38.71
N LYS A 178 8.83 -7.23 40.03
CA LYS A 178 9.68 -8.21 40.75
C LYS A 178 9.48 -9.66 40.28
N VAL A 179 8.29 -9.98 39.77
CA VAL A 179 7.92 -11.30 39.25
C VAL A 179 8.12 -11.42 37.73
N SER A 180 8.71 -10.42 37.08
CA SER A 180 8.96 -10.44 35.64
C SER A 180 10.00 -11.49 35.25
N ALA A 181 9.94 -11.92 33.99
CA ALA A 181 10.91 -12.82 33.40
C ALA A 181 12.33 -12.25 33.52
N GLN A 182 13.28 -13.10 33.95
CA GLN A 182 14.68 -12.71 34.16
C GLN A 182 15.54 -12.86 32.88
N TRP A 183 15.01 -13.54 31.87
CA TRP A 183 15.73 -13.85 30.63
C TRP A 183 14.93 -13.36 29.43
N VAL A 184 15.63 -12.77 28.47
CA VAL A 184 15.07 -12.30 27.20
C VAL A 184 15.73 -13.08 26.07
N LEU A 185 14.92 -13.66 25.19
CA LEU A 185 15.40 -14.25 23.94
C LEU A 185 15.48 -13.16 22.88
N GLU A 186 16.71 -12.81 22.48
CA GLU A 186 16.94 -11.94 21.32
C GLU A 186 16.95 -12.79 20.04
N ALA A 187 16.02 -12.51 19.13
CA ALA A 187 15.90 -13.20 17.85
C ALA A 187 15.69 -12.19 16.72
N ASP A 188 16.32 -12.45 15.56
CA ASP A 188 16.16 -11.67 14.33
C ASP A 188 15.91 -12.58 13.12
N ILE A 189 15.04 -12.14 12.21
CA ILE A 189 14.70 -12.90 11.00
C ILE A 189 15.60 -12.44 9.85
N LYS A 190 16.56 -13.30 9.51
CA LYS A 190 17.48 -13.05 8.39
C LYS A 190 16.73 -12.88 7.06
N GLY A 191 16.84 -11.69 6.48
CA GLY A 191 16.31 -11.41 5.14
C GLY A 191 14.79 -11.57 5.04
N CYS A 192 14.04 -11.11 6.05
CA CYS A 192 12.58 -11.25 6.10
C CYS A 192 11.89 -10.90 4.77
N PHE A 193 12.21 -9.75 4.16
CA PHE A 193 11.59 -9.35 2.89
C PHE A 193 12.07 -10.15 1.68
N ASP A 194 13.24 -10.77 1.74
CA ASP A 194 13.88 -11.41 0.58
C ASP A 194 13.43 -12.88 0.43
N HIS A 195 12.96 -13.50 1.51
CA HIS A 195 12.64 -14.94 1.54
C HIS A 195 11.15 -15.27 1.72
N ILE A 196 10.24 -14.28 1.69
CA ILE A 196 8.80 -14.54 1.81
C ILE A 196 8.31 -15.40 0.65
N ASN A 197 7.66 -16.52 0.96
CA ASN A 197 7.10 -17.42 -0.05
C ASN A 197 5.91 -16.76 -0.79
N HIS A 198 5.96 -16.72 -2.12
CA HIS A 198 4.94 -16.09 -2.96
C HIS A 198 3.59 -16.81 -2.92
N ASP A 199 3.60 -18.15 -2.91
CA ASP A 199 2.37 -18.94 -2.89
C ASP A 199 1.64 -18.79 -1.57
N TRP A 200 2.38 -18.72 -0.46
CA TRP A 200 1.81 -18.40 0.85
C TRP A 200 1.12 -17.03 0.84
N LEU A 201 1.78 -15.99 0.31
CA LEU A 201 1.17 -14.65 0.19
C LEU A 201 -0.11 -14.67 -0.63
N ILE A 202 -0.11 -15.38 -1.76
CA ILE A 202 -1.27 -15.47 -2.65
C ILE A 202 -2.41 -16.29 -2.02
N ALA A 203 -2.08 -17.30 -1.22
CA ALA A 203 -3.06 -18.10 -0.49
C ALA A 203 -3.74 -17.28 0.61
N ASN A 204 -2.94 -16.62 1.46
CA ASN A 204 -3.36 -16.11 2.75
C ASN A 204 -3.68 -14.60 2.78
N VAL A 205 -3.09 -13.77 1.92
CA VAL A 205 -3.35 -12.32 1.95
C VAL A 205 -4.74 -12.02 1.36
N PRO A 206 -5.63 -11.35 2.12
CA PRO A 206 -7.00 -11.06 1.70
C PRO A 206 -7.03 -9.81 0.79
N THR A 207 -6.45 -9.92 -0.40
CA THR A 207 -6.44 -8.88 -1.43
C THR A 207 -6.76 -9.46 -2.82
N ASP A 208 -6.71 -8.63 -3.85
CA ASP A 208 -6.84 -9.07 -5.24
C ASP A 208 -5.64 -9.92 -5.67
N LYS A 209 -5.82 -11.24 -5.63
CA LYS A 209 -4.77 -12.23 -5.94
C LYS A 209 -4.14 -12.04 -7.32
N VAL A 210 -4.89 -11.53 -8.30
CA VAL A 210 -4.37 -11.29 -9.66
C VAL A 210 -3.38 -10.14 -9.64
N VAL A 211 -3.70 -9.04 -8.94
CA VAL A 211 -2.82 -7.89 -8.84
C VAL A 211 -1.61 -8.19 -7.96
N LEU A 212 -1.80 -8.90 -6.85
CA LEU A 212 -0.71 -9.33 -5.98
C LEU A 212 0.29 -10.22 -6.74
N ARG A 213 -0.19 -11.25 -7.46
CA ARG A 213 0.67 -12.14 -8.26
C ARG A 213 1.47 -11.36 -9.31
N LYS A 214 0.83 -10.38 -9.96
CA LYS A 214 1.51 -9.51 -10.93
C LYS A 214 2.65 -8.70 -10.29
N TRP A 215 2.48 -8.18 -9.09
CA TRP A 215 3.57 -7.47 -8.39
C TRP A 215 4.71 -8.38 -7.98
N LEU A 216 4.39 -9.55 -7.42
CA LEU A 216 5.40 -10.52 -6.98
C LEU A 216 6.26 -11.03 -8.16
N LYS A 217 5.66 -11.15 -9.36
CA LYS A 217 6.33 -11.61 -10.58
C LYS A 217 6.82 -10.48 -11.51
N ALA A 218 6.75 -9.22 -11.10
CA ALA A 218 7.15 -8.08 -11.95
C ALA A 218 8.67 -8.05 -12.22
N GLY A 219 9.48 -8.73 -11.41
CA GLY A 219 10.93 -8.76 -11.53
C GLY A 219 11.60 -7.43 -11.16
N VAL A 220 12.93 -7.41 -11.24
CA VAL A 220 13.75 -6.23 -10.93
C VAL A 220 14.77 -6.00 -12.03
N ILE A 221 14.89 -4.76 -12.50
CA ILE A 221 15.95 -4.35 -13.42
C ILE A 221 17.16 -3.87 -12.62
N HIS A 222 18.32 -4.51 -12.85
CA HIS A 222 19.61 -4.11 -12.32
C HIS A 222 20.64 -4.02 -13.47
N LYS A 223 21.33 -2.87 -13.58
CA LYS A 223 22.33 -2.61 -14.65
C LYS A 223 21.83 -2.94 -16.07
N GLY A 224 20.56 -2.65 -16.35
CA GLY A 224 19.93 -2.89 -17.65
C GLY A 224 19.44 -4.33 -17.89
N GLN A 225 19.69 -5.26 -16.97
CA GLN A 225 19.23 -6.64 -17.05
C GLN A 225 18.01 -6.88 -16.17
N LEU A 226 17.02 -7.58 -16.72
CA LEU A 226 15.86 -8.03 -15.97
C LEU A 226 16.21 -9.30 -15.19
N GLN A 227 16.06 -9.25 -13.87
CA GLN A 227 16.19 -10.39 -12.98
C GLN A 227 14.79 -10.81 -12.52
N ALA A 228 14.51 -12.11 -12.62
CA ALA A 228 13.29 -12.69 -12.08
C ALA A 228 13.30 -12.61 -10.54
N THR A 229 12.11 -12.52 -9.94
CA THR A 229 11.93 -12.55 -8.49
C THR A 229 11.19 -13.84 -8.13
N ASP A 230 11.91 -14.80 -7.57
CA ASP A 230 11.35 -16.11 -7.23
C ASP A 230 10.83 -16.19 -5.78
N ALA A 231 11.35 -15.32 -4.90
CA ALA A 231 10.91 -15.19 -3.51
C ALA A 231 10.98 -13.73 -3.04
N GLY A 232 10.34 -13.46 -1.90
CA GLY A 232 10.36 -12.16 -1.23
C GLY A 232 9.32 -11.17 -1.75
N THR A 233 9.17 -10.08 -1.01
CA THR A 233 8.42 -8.90 -1.46
C THR A 233 9.42 -7.78 -1.77
N PRO A 234 9.21 -7.00 -2.84
CA PRO A 234 10.19 -5.98 -3.20
C PRO A 234 10.34 -4.94 -2.10
N GLN A 235 11.56 -4.81 -1.55
CA GLN A 235 11.90 -3.75 -0.60
C GLN A 235 11.78 -2.40 -1.32
N GLY A 236 10.86 -1.53 -0.88
CA GLY A 236 10.57 -0.24 -1.53
C GLY A 236 9.15 -0.10 -2.09
N GLY A 237 8.37 -1.19 -2.10
CA GLY A 237 6.93 -1.13 -2.32
C GLY A 237 6.19 -0.55 -1.12
N ILE A 238 5.18 0.30 -1.36
CA ILE A 238 4.38 0.93 -0.29
C ILE A 238 3.57 -0.11 0.49
N ILE A 239 3.14 -1.18 -0.18
CA ILE A 239 2.33 -2.25 0.42
C ILE A 239 3.19 -3.32 1.11
N SER A 240 4.49 -3.39 0.81
CA SER A 240 5.37 -4.47 1.27
C SER A 240 5.44 -4.62 2.80
N PRO A 241 5.52 -3.54 3.61
CA PRO A 241 5.52 -3.67 5.07
C PRO A 241 4.24 -4.32 5.61
N THR A 242 3.08 -3.98 5.06
CA THR A 242 1.80 -4.60 5.46
C THR A 242 1.71 -6.06 5.05
N LEU A 243 2.29 -6.43 3.90
CA LEU A 243 2.40 -7.84 3.51
C LEU A 243 3.31 -8.62 4.48
N ALA A 244 4.43 -8.03 4.91
CA ALA A 244 5.31 -8.65 5.89
C ALA A 244 4.62 -8.82 7.25
N ASN A 245 3.90 -7.80 7.73
CA ASN A 245 3.12 -7.93 8.97
C ASN A 245 2.12 -9.07 8.89
N LEU A 246 1.34 -9.16 7.81
CA LEU A 246 0.38 -10.27 7.63
C LEU A 246 1.02 -11.67 7.59
N VAL A 247 2.30 -11.77 7.18
CA VAL A 247 3.05 -13.04 7.22
C VAL A 247 3.47 -13.40 8.63
N LEU A 248 3.80 -12.39 9.45
CA LEU A 248 4.31 -12.56 10.80
C LEU A 248 3.21 -12.55 11.87
N ASP A 249 2.02 -12.03 11.54
CA ASP A 249 0.82 -12.07 12.37
C ASP A 249 0.32 -13.53 12.46
N GLY A 250 0.89 -14.29 13.41
CA GLY A 250 0.67 -15.73 13.58
C GLY A 250 1.87 -16.50 14.13
N LEU A 251 3.02 -15.83 14.31
CA LEU A 251 4.11 -16.27 15.18
C LEU A 251 3.74 -16.10 16.66
#